data_AF-A0A920IRY8-F1
#
_entry.id   AF-A0A920IRY8-F1
#
_cell.length_a   1.000
_cell.length_b   1.000
_cell.length_c   1.000
_cell.angle_alpha   90.00
_cell.angle_beta   90.00
_cell.angle_gamma   90.00
#
_symmetry.space_group_name_H-M   'P 1'
#
loop_
_entity.id
_entity.type
_entity.pdbx_description
1 polymer ?
#
loop_
_entity_poly.entity_id
_entity_poly.type
_entity_poly.pdbx_seq_one_letter_code
_entity_poly.pdbx_strand_id
1 'polypeptide(L)'
;MRKIPGAIIIGILITTLLAMSLGLVQFNGLLSYPPDISPVFLKLDIFGALNIGMLTVIMSFLFVNLLNYWDACWSCYKSKFN
;
A
#
# COMPACT_ATOMS: atom_id res chain seq x y z
N MET A 1 -7.64 12.13 -18.45
CA MET A 1 -7.52 13.01 -17.26
C MET A 1 -6.06 13.08 -16.79
N ARG A 2 -5.18 13.85 -17.45
CA ARG A 2 -3.80 14.07 -16.94
C ARG A 2 -3.83 15.18 -15.89
N LYS A 3 -4.36 14.90 -14.70
CA LYS A 3 -4.43 15.88 -13.62
C LYS A 3 -3.29 15.63 -12.64
N ILE A 4 -2.23 16.41 -12.85
CA ILE A 4 -1.12 16.73 -11.93
C ILE A 4 -0.41 15.49 -11.35
N PRO A 5 0.66 14.99 -12.00
CA PRO A 5 1.55 14.04 -11.37
C PRO A 5 2.20 14.71 -10.16
N GLY A 6 1.84 14.30 -8.94
CA GLY A 6 2.37 14.86 -7.70
C GLY A 6 1.35 15.45 -6.72
N ALA A 7 0.05 15.39 -7.03
CA ALA A 7 -0.99 15.86 -6.11
C ALA A 7 -0.92 15.19 -4.72
N ILE A 8 -0.51 13.93 -4.66
CA ILE A 8 -0.33 13.17 -3.41
C ILE A 8 0.80 13.77 -2.55
N ILE A 9 1.92 14.16 -3.18
CA ILE A 9 3.11 14.69 -2.49
C ILE A 9 2.78 16.05 -1.85
N ILE A 10 2.08 16.91 -2.60
CA ILE A 10 1.64 18.22 -2.12
C ILE A 10 0.65 18.04 -0.95
N GLY A 11 -0.24 17.07 -1.03
CA GLY A 11 -1.15 16.71 0.07
C GLY A 11 -0.40 16.32 1.35
N ILE A 12 0.61 15.45 1.26
CA ILE A 12 1.42 15.02 2.40
C ILE A 12 2.18 16.20 3.02
N LEU A 13 2.72 17.08 2.19
CA LEU A 13 3.54 18.22 2.65
C LEU A 13 2.68 19.24 3.41
N ILE A 14 1.47 19.52 2.90
CA ILE A 14 0.50 20.41 3.55
C ILE A 14 -0.02 19.79 4.86
N THR A 15 -0.41 18.51 4.85
CA THR A 15 -0.93 17.86 6.06
C THR A 15 0.13 17.76 7.16
N THR A 16 1.39 17.55 6.78
CA THR A 16 2.53 17.54 7.72
C THR A 16 2.76 18.93 8.34
N LEU A 17 2.73 19.99 7.53
CA LEU A 17 2.87 21.37 8.02
C LEU A 17 1.73 21.76 8.96
N LEU A 18 0.50 21.39 8.61
CA LEU A 18 -0.68 21.62 9.45
C LEU A 18 -0.58 20.84 10.76
N ALA A 19 -0.23 19.55 10.72
CA ALA A 19 -0.04 18.72 11.90
C ALA A 19 1.06 19.26 12.84
N MET A 20 2.13 19.80 12.26
CA MET A 20 3.21 20.47 13.01
C MET A 20 2.73 21.78 13.64
N SER A 21 1.96 22.61 12.92
CA SER A 21 1.41 23.87 13.45
C SER A 21 0.40 23.67 14.58
N LEU A 22 -0.31 22.54 14.59
CA LEU A 22 -1.28 22.19 15.63
C LEU A 22 -0.62 21.60 16.88
N GLY A 23 0.71 21.43 16.89
CA GLY A 23 1.45 20.92 18.06
C GLY A 23 1.17 19.45 18.41
N LEU A 24 0.50 18.70 17.52
CA LEU A 24 0.14 17.29 17.72
C LEU A 24 1.28 16.31 17.41
N VAL A 25 2.43 16.80 16.96
CA VAL A 25 3.61 15.97 16.70
C VAL A 25 4.26 15.65 18.05
N GLN A 26 3.75 14.60 18.70
CA GLN A 26 4.39 13.95 19.83
C GLN A 26 5.75 13.42 19.35
N PHE A 27 6.82 14.19 19.56
CA PHE A 27 8.21 13.78 19.33
C PHE A 27 8.60 12.67 20.33
N ASN A 28 7.98 11.51 20.19
CA ASN A 28 8.19 10.35 21.04
C ASN A 28 9.39 9.55 20.51
N GLY A 29 10.59 10.10 20.71
CA GLY A 29 11.87 9.44 20.48
C GLY A 29 12.32 9.35 19.02
N LEU A 30 13.42 10.04 18.68
CA LEU A 30 14.18 9.85 17.43
C LEU A 30 14.69 8.40 17.23
N LEU A 31 14.68 7.60 18.30
CA LEU A 31 15.10 6.21 18.36
C LEU A 31 14.09 5.44 19.23
N SER A 32 12.89 5.23 18.70
CA SER A 32 12.08 4.12 19.21
C SER A 32 12.79 2.84 18.80
N TYR A 33 13.32 2.09 19.78
CA TYR A 33 13.84 0.74 19.59
C TYR A 33 12.82 -0.01 18.72
N PRO A 34 13.18 -0.42 17.48
CA PRO A 34 12.25 -1.14 16.64
C PRO A 34 11.84 -2.38 17.42
N PRO A 35 10.56 -2.53 17.78
CA PRO A 35 10.10 -3.64 18.60
C PRO A 35 10.63 -4.92 17.99
N ASP A 36 11.23 -5.77 18.84
CA ASP A 36 11.91 -6.98 18.41
C ASP A 36 11.05 -7.74 17.41
N ILE A 37 11.66 -8.30 16.37
CA ILE A 37 11.02 -9.11 15.31
C ILE A 37 10.55 -10.49 15.81
N SER A 38 10.87 -10.85 17.05
CA SER A 38 10.51 -12.12 17.70
C SER A 38 9.00 -12.45 17.74
N PRO A 39 8.05 -11.50 17.87
CA PRO A 39 6.62 -11.79 17.86
C PRO A 39 6.02 -11.86 16.45
N VAL A 40 6.77 -11.51 15.39
CA VAL A 40 6.32 -11.62 13.98
C VAL A 40 6.64 -13.01 13.43
N PHE A 41 7.80 -13.56 13.77
CA PHE A 41 8.21 -14.90 13.31
C PHE A 41 7.30 -16.02 13.85
N LEU A 42 6.77 -15.86 15.07
CA LEU A 42 5.82 -16.78 15.70
C LEU A 42 4.34 -16.50 15.37
N LYS A 43 4.05 -15.41 14.65
CA LYS A 43 2.72 -15.01 14.17
C LYS A 43 2.60 -15.12 12.65
N LEU A 44 3.39 -15.98 12.00
CA LEU A 44 3.06 -16.44 10.65
C LEU A 44 1.80 -17.31 10.78
N ASP A 45 0.65 -16.67 10.92
CA ASP A 45 -0.62 -17.32 11.19
C ASP A 45 -1.23 -17.79 9.87
N ILE A 46 -0.81 -18.97 9.41
CA ILE A 46 -1.44 -19.66 8.28
C ILE A 46 -2.92 -19.89 8.56
N PHE A 47 -3.31 -20.13 9.81
CA PHE A 47 -4.71 -20.37 10.20
C PHE A 47 -5.56 -19.09 10.13
N GLY A 48 -4.99 -17.94 10.44
CA GLY A 48 -5.56 -16.61 10.26
C GLY A 48 -5.64 -16.20 8.78
N ALA A 49 -4.70 -16.65 7.95
CA ALA A 49 -4.75 -16.46 6.50
C ALA A 49 -5.81 -17.33 5.81
N LEU A 50 -6.05 -18.54 6.32
CA LEU A 50 -7.10 -19.46 5.82
C LEU A 50 -8.52 -19.11 6.29
N ASN A 51 -8.67 -18.04 7.08
CA ASN A 51 -9.98 -17.52 7.44
C ASN A 51 -10.69 -16.96 6.20
N ILE A 52 -11.98 -17.28 6.04
CA ILE A 52 -12.79 -16.92 4.86
C ILE A 52 -12.75 -15.41 4.54
N GLY A 53 -12.65 -14.55 5.57
CA GLY A 53 -12.53 -13.09 5.39
C GLY A 53 -11.23 -12.66 4.70
N MET A 54 -10.09 -13.21 5.13
CA MET A 54 -8.78 -12.91 4.54
C MET A 54 -8.64 -13.53 3.15
N LEU A 55 -9.14 -14.76 2.97
CA LEU A 55 -9.12 -15.47 1.70
C LEU A 55 -9.85 -14.69 0.59
N THR A 56 -11.00 -14.09 0.91
CA THR A 56 -11.80 -13.31 -0.05
C THR A 56 -11.05 -12.07 -0.54
N VAL A 57 -10.37 -11.36 0.36
CA VAL A 57 -9.57 -10.16 0.02
C VAL A 57 -8.36 -10.54 -0.84
N ILE A 58 -7.64 -11.61 -0.46
CA ILE A 58 -6.48 -12.10 -1.21
C ILE A 58 -6.88 -12.53 -2.62
N MET A 59 -7.98 -13.29 -2.76
CA MET A 59 -8.49 -13.72 -4.05
C MET A 59 -8.89 -12.51 -4.92
N SER A 60 -9.60 -11.51 -4.36
CA SER A 60 -9.95 -10.30 -5.10
C SER A 60 -8.72 -9.51 -5.56
N PHE A 61 -7.73 -9.34 -4.68
CA PHE A 61 -6.49 -8.65 -5.03
C PHE A 61 -5.71 -9.39 -6.11
N LEU A 62 -5.63 -10.73 -6.03
CA LEU A 62 -5.01 -11.56 -7.06
C LEU A 62 -5.70 -11.39 -8.41
N PHE A 63 -7.03 -11.45 -8.47
CA PHE A 63 -7.78 -11.26 -9.71
C PHE A 63 -7.57 -9.86 -10.29
N VAL A 64 -7.66 -8.79 -9.49
CA VAL A 64 -7.41 -7.42 -9.97
C VAL A 64 -5.99 -7.28 -10.52
N ASN A 65 -4.98 -7.84 -9.84
CA ASN A 65 -3.61 -7.78 -10.34
C ASN A 65 -3.42 -8.62 -11.61
N LEU A 66 -3.98 -9.82 -11.68
CA LEU A 66 -3.89 -10.69 -12.86
C LEU A 66 -4.55 -10.05 -14.08
N LEU A 67 -5.73 -9.44 -13.91
CA LEU A 67 -6.41 -8.69 -14.95
C LEU A 67 -5.59 -7.46 -15.39
N ASN A 68 -4.99 -6.72 -14.44
CA ASN A 68 -4.12 -5.59 -14.77
C ASN A 68 -2.90 -5.99 -15.61
N TYR A 69 -2.22 -7.09 -15.29
CA TYR A 69 -1.11 -7.60 -16.09
C TYR A 69 -1.57 -8.06 -17.48
N TRP A 70 -2.75 -8.69 -17.56
CA TRP A 70 -3.34 -9.12 -18.81
C TRP A 70 -3.64 -7.93 -19.73
N ASP A 71 -4.28 -6.87 -19.21
CA ASP A 71 -4.59 -5.65 -19.96
C ASP A 71 -3.33 -4.87 -20.36
N ALA A 72 -2.29 -4.84 -19.52
CA ALA A 72 -1.01 -4.24 -19.87
C ALA A 72 -0.31 -4.99 -21.02
N CYS A 73 -0.30 -6.33 -20.95
CA CYS A 73 0.26 -7.18 -22.01
C CYS A 73 -0.53 -7.04 -23.31
N TRP A 74 -1.86 -7.06 -23.24
CA TRP A 74 -2.75 -6.89 -24.38
C TRP A 74 -2.64 -5.51 -25.01
N SER A 75 -2.52 -4.44 -24.21
CA SER A 75 -2.31 -3.08 -24.69
C SER A 75 -1.00 -2.95 -25.50
N CYS A 76 0.08 -3.57 -25.01
CA CYS A 76 1.35 -3.61 -25.75
C CYS A 76 1.27 -4.48 -27.01
N TYR A 77 0.63 -5.65 -26.91
CA TYR A 77 0.41 -6.54 -28.05
C TYR A 77 -0.42 -5.88 -29.16
N LYS A 78 -1.47 -5.14 -28.78
CA LYS A 78 -2.35 -4.42 -29.72
C LYS A 78 -1.64 -3.25 -30.40
N SER A 79 -0.69 -2.60 -29.74
CA SER A 79 0.19 -1.58 -30.35
C SER A 79 1.20 -2.15 -31.36
N LYS A 80 1.42 -3.46 -31.38
CA LYS A 80 2.35 -4.10 -32.33
C LYS A 80 1.65 -4.57 -33.61
N PHE A 81 0.32 -4.64 -33.59
CA PHE A 81 -0.55 -5.10 -34.67
C PHE A 81 -1.36 -3.96 -35.32
N ASN A 82 -1.14 -2.72 -34.90
CA ASN A 82 -1.68 -1.47 -35.45
C ASN A 82 -0.54 -0.46 -35.58
#